data_AF-A0A5M9JXX2-F1
#
_entry.id   AF-A0A5M9JXX2-F1
#
_cell.length_a   1.000
_cell.length_b   1.000
_cell.length_c   1.000
_cell.angle_alpha   90.00
_cell.angle_beta   90.00
_cell.angle_gamma   90.00
#
_symmetry.space_group_name_H-M   'P 1'
#
loop_
_entity.id
_entity.type
_entity.pdbx_description
1 polymer ?
#
loop_
_entity_poly.entity_id
_entity_poly.type
_entity_poly.pdbx_seq_one_letter_code
_entity_poly.pdbx_strand_id
1 'polypeptide(L)'
;MGGVTVRDVDAQKFIDAYAAFLKRQGKLPIPGWVDTVKTSASNELPPQSIDWYYVRAAANARHIYLRKTVGVGRLTKVHGSTKNRGSKPSHHVNASGSVDRHVLQSLEKIGVLEQDEEKGGRRITQSGQRDLDLNHLHHGLGTGDLHGVWAIWCNISIKARPKAFCFSLYPICYNG
;
A
#
# COMPACT_ATOMS: atom_id res chain seq x y z
N MET A 1 3.51 18.66 19.31
CA MET A 1 2.41 18.22 18.41
C MET A 1 2.25 16.72 18.57
N GLY A 2 1.03 16.21 18.70
CA GLY A 2 0.81 14.76 18.71
C GLY A 2 1.07 14.18 17.33
N GLY A 3 1.75 13.04 17.25
CA GLY A 3 1.93 12.33 15.98
C GLY A 3 0.60 11.71 15.55
N VAL A 4 0.15 12.03 14.33
CA VAL A 4 -1.02 11.40 13.72
C VAL A 4 -0.62 9.99 13.25
N THR A 5 -1.45 8.99 13.52
CA THR A 5 -1.20 7.59 13.23
C THR A 5 -2.16 7.06 12.17
N VAL A 6 -1.88 5.87 11.61
CA VAL A 6 -2.76 5.17 10.64
C VAL A 6 -4.19 4.92 11.20
N ARG A 7 -4.40 5.03 12.51
CA ARG A 7 -5.70 4.88 13.17
C ARG A 7 -6.58 6.12 13.08
N ASP A 8 -5.96 7.29 12.93
CA ASP A 8 -6.62 8.60 12.99
C ASP A 8 -7.07 9.08 11.60
N VAL A 9 -6.77 8.31 10.56
CA VAL A 9 -7.04 8.62 9.14
C VAL A 9 -8.07 7.67 8.57
N ASP A 10 -8.94 8.22 7.70
CA ASP A 10 -9.89 7.42 6.92
C ASP A 10 -9.19 6.29 6.13
N ALA A 11 -9.84 5.13 6.10
CA ALA A 11 -9.28 3.92 5.53
C ALA A 11 -9.05 4.02 4.02
N GLN A 12 -9.98 4.64 3.26
CA GLN A 12 -9.88 4.69 1.81
C GLN A 12 -8.78 5.67 1.39
N LYS A 13 -8.81 6.89 1.94
CA LYS A 13 -7.79 7.92 1.68
C LYS A 13 -6.37 7.41 1.95
N PHE A 14 -6.17 6.64 3.02
CA PHE A 14 -4.89 6.01 3.34
C PHE A 14 -4.46 4.97 2.29
N ILE A 15 -5.40 4.10 1.86
CA ILE A 15 -5.12 3.02 0.90
C ILE A 15 -4.71 3.60 -0.45
N ASP A 16 -5.42 4.63 -0.94
CA ASP A 16 -5.12 5.27 -2.21
C ASP A 16 -3.75 5.99 -2.18
N ALA A 17 -3.47 6.72 -1.10
CA ALA A 17 -2.19 7.38 -0.87
C ALA A 17 -1.01 6.40 -0.89
N TYR A 18 -1.14 5.30 -0.14
CA TYR A 18 -0.07 4.30 -0.02
C TYR A 18 0.08 3.47 -1.30
N ALA A 19 -1.02 3.19 -2.03
CA ALA A 19 -0.94 2.60 -3.36
C ALA A 19 -0.19 3.50 -4.35
N ALA A 20 -0.42 4.82 -4.32
CA ALA A 20 0.33 5.77 -5.14
C ALA A 20 1.83 5.84 -4.76
N PHE A 21 2.16 5.78 -3.46
CA PHE A 21 3.55 5.68 -2.99
C PHE A 21 4.23 4.40 -3.50
N LEU A 22 3.58 3.25 -3.38
CA LEU A 22 4.12 1.96 -3.84
C LEU A 22 4.40 1.93 -5.35
N LYS A 23 3.55 2.56 -6.18
CA LYS A 23 3.81 2.75 -7.62
C LYS A 23 5.05 3.59 -7.87
N ARG A 24 5.16 4.76 -7.23
CA ARG A 24 6.32 5.67 -7.35
C ARG A 24 7.63 5.00 -6.93
N GLN A 25 7.57 4.09 -5.96
CA GLN A 25 8.74 3.36 -5.48
C GLN A 25 9.24 2.32 -6.50
N GLY A 26 8.35 1.71 -7.29
CA GLY A 26 8.70 0.72 -8.33
C GLY A 26 9.29 -0.60 -7.83
N LYS A 27 9.37 -0.82 -6.51
CA LYS A 27 10.04 -1.97 -5.88
C LYS A 27 9.15 -3.20 -5.64
N LEU A 28 7.84 -3.11 -5.91
CA LEU A 28 6.93 -4.25 -5.78
C LEU A 28 7.12 -5.23 -6.93
N PRO A 29 7.53 -6.50 -6.66
CA PRO A 29 7.48 -7.53 -7.69
C PRO A 29 6.02 -7.90 -7.96
N ILE A 30 5.53 -7.50 -9.12
CA ILE A 30 4.21 -7.88 -9.64
C ILE A 30 4.34 -9.24 -10.32
N PRO A 31 3.54 -10.25 -9.95
CA PRO A 31 3.53 -11.53 -10.66
C PRO A 31 2.75 -11.42 -11.97
N GLY A 32 3.27 -11.99 -13.06
CA GLY A 32 2.73 -11.84 -14.42
C GLY A 32 1.32 -12.41 -14.68
N TRP A 33 0.66 -13.00 -13.70
CA TRP A 33 -0.75 -13.43 -13.80
C TRP A 33 -1.75 -12.33 -13.37
N VAL A 34 -1.29 -11.18 -12.85
CA VAL A 34 -2.14 -10.13 -12.28
C VAL A 34 -3.21 -9.60 -13.25
N ASP A 35 -2.93 -9.58 -14.54
CA ASP A 35 -3.83 -9.04 -15.56
C ASP A 35 -4.90 -10.06 -16.03
N THR A 36 -4.75 -11.34 -15.69
CA THR A 36 -5.64 -12.42 -16.12
C THR A 36 -6.56 -12.92 -15.01
N VAL A 37 -6.15 -12.80 -13.74
CA VAL A 37 -6.89 -13.42 -12.62
C VAL A 37 -8.03 -12.56 -12.11
N LYS A 38 -9.04 -13.25 -11.56
CA LYS A 38 -10.00 -12.64 -10.64
C LYS A 38 -9.57 -12.80 -9.17
N THR A 39 -9.94 -11.82 -8.36
CA THR A 39 -9.54 -11.70 -6.95
C THR A 39 -10.22 -12.70 -6.00
N SER A 40 -11.36 -13.28 -6.38
CA SER A 40 -12.11 -14.26 -5.59
C SER A 40 -12.93 -15.20 -6.48
N ALA A 41 -13.39 -16.31 -5.91
CA ALA A 41 -14.33 -17.23 -6.57
C ALA A 41 -15.79 -16.73 -6.58
N SER A 42 -16.09 -15.68 -5.82
CA SER A 42 -17.36 -14.97 -5.78
C SER A 42 -17.51 -13.93 -6.89
N ASN A 43 -16.40 -13.34 -7.36
CA ASN A 43 -16.42 -12.36 -8.44
C ASN A 43 -16.61 -13.05 -9.81
N GLU A 44 -17.39 -12.41 -10.67
CA GLU A 44 -17.68 -12.87 -12.03
C GLU A 44 -16.64 -12.32 -13.01
N LEU A 45 -16.36 -11.01 -12.94
CA LEU A 45 -15.39 -10.30 -13.76
C LEU A 45 -14.03 -10.09 -13.01
N PRO A 46 -12.92 -9.90 -13.75
CA PRO A 46 -11.66 -9.43 -13.17
C PRO A 46 -11.78 -7.97 -12.66
N PRO A 47 -10.84 -7.49 -11.83
CA PRO A 47 -10.79 -6.09 -11.40
C PRO A 47 -10.64 -5.14 -12.60
N GLN A 48 -11.39 -4.05 -12.61
CA GLN A 48 -11.41 -3.09 -13.73
C GLN A 48 -10.21 -2.12 -13.74
N SER A 49 -9.54 -1.93 -12.61
CA SER A 49 -8.37 -1.05 -12.50
C SER A 49 -7.07 -1.84 -12.64
N ILE A 50 -6.18 -1.45 -13.57
CA ILE A 50 -4.82 -2.02 -13.72
C ILE A 50 -4.09 -2.06 -12.36
N ASP A 51 -4.28 -1.02 -11.55
CA ASP A 51 -3.57 -0.81 -10.29
C ASP A 51 -4.10 -1.61 -9.09
N TRP A 52 -5.05 -2.52 -9.30
CA TRP A 52 -5.72 -3.25 -8.22
C TRP A 52 -4.76 -3.99 -7.27
N TYR A 53 -3.61 -4.44 -7.79
CA TYR A 53 -2.58 -5.12 -6.99
C TYR A 53 -1.94 -4.19 -5.94
N TYR A 54 -1.67 -2.93 -6.31
CA TYR A 54 -1.13 -1.91 -5.39
C TYR A 54 -2.13 -1.54 -4.30
N VAL A 55 -3.40 -1.36 -4.68
CA VAL A 55 -4.51 -1.09 -3.75
C VAL A 55 -4.67 -2.24 -2.75
N ARG A 56 -4.58 -3.49 -3.22
CA ARG A 56 -4.65 -4.67 -2.34
C ARG A 56 -3.42 -4.81 -1.44
N ALA A 57 -2.22 -4.46 -1.91
CA ALA A 57 -1.03 -4.39 -1.07
C ALA A 57 -1.16 -3.36 0.06
N ALA A 58 -1.66 -2.16 -0.26
CA ALA A 58 -1.94 -1.11 0.73
C ALA A 58 -2.99 -1.53 1.76
N ALA A 59 -4.10 -2.12 1.32
CA ALA A 59 -5.14 -2.64 2.21
C ALA A 59 -4.62 -3.73 3.15
N ASN A 60 -3.78 -4.65 2.64
CA ASN A 60 -3.17 -5.72 3.45
C ASN A 60 -2.17 -5.17 4.47
N ALA A 61 -1.32 -4.20 4.10
CA ALA A 61 -0.40 -3.54 5.03
C ALA A 61 -1.15 -2.84 6.18
N ARG A 62 -2.21 -2.07 5.87
CA ARG A 62 -3.08 -1.43 6.88
C ARG A 62 -3.75 -2.47 7.79
N HIS A 63 -4.21 -3.59 7.25
CA HIS A 63 -4.87 -4.63 8.05
C HIS A 63 -3.92 -5.28 9.06
N ILE A 64 -2.65 -5.51 8.68
CA ILE A 64 -1.62 -6.08 9.56
C ILE A 64 -1.27 -5.10 10.68
N TYR A 65 -1.05 -3.83 10.36
CA TYR A 65 -0.80 -2.77 11.35
C TYR A 65 -1.87 -2.74 12.46
N LEU A 66 -3.15 -2.87 12.11
CA LEU A 66 -4.25 -2.84 13.08
C LEU A 66 -4.39 -4.11 13.91
N ARG A 67 -4.10 -5.30 13.34
CA ARG A 67 -4.30 -6.60 14.00
C ARG A 67 -3.02 -7.18 14.62
N LYS A 68 -1.87 -6.53 14.44
CA LYS A 68 -0.50 -6.95 14.81
C LYS A 68 0.01 -8.20 14.12
N THR A 69 -0.72 -9.33 14.22
CA THR A 69 -0.35 -10.60 13.60
C THR A 69 -1.48 -11.13 12.72
N VAL A 70 -1.17 -11.49 11.47
CA VAL A 70 -2.18 -11.95 10.49
C VAL A 70 -1.65 -13.07 9.60
N GLY A 71 -2.45 -14.13 9.45
CA GLY A 71 -2.24 -15.21 8.49
C GLY A 71 -3.14 -15.08 7.25
N VAL A 72 -2.76 -15.72 6.15
CA VAL A 72 -3.47 -15.67 4.84
C VAL A 72 -4.95 -16.04 4.99
N GLY A 73 -5.26 -17.09 5.77
CA GLY A 73 -6.63 -17.55 6.00
C GLY A 73 -7.55 -16.57 6.74
N ARG A 74 -7.00 -15.50 7.34
CA ARG A 74 -7.78 -14.40 7.91
C ARG A 74 -8.05 -13.32 6.87
N LEU A 75 -7.07 -13.00 6.02
CA LEU A 75 -7.25 -12.05 4.91
C LEU A 75 -8.27 -12.58 3.89
N THR A 76 -8.24 -13.89 3.57
CA THR A 76 -9.21 -14.46 2.63
C THR A 76 -10.65 -14.43 3.13
N LYS A 77 -10.87 -14.39 4.46
CA LYS A 77 -12.19 -14.15 5.06
C LYS A 77 -12.59 -12.66 5.00
N VAL A 78 -11.64 -11.75 5.26
CA VAL A 78 -11.85 -10.29 5.24
C VAL A 78 -12.15 -9.79 3.82
N HIS A 79 -11.44 -10.31 2.81
CA HIS A 79 -11.67 -10.02 1.39
C HIS A 79 -12.74 -10.91 0.75
N GLY A 80 -13.30 -11.86 1.51
CA GLY A 80 -14.36 -12.75 1.06
C GLY A 80 -15.66 -11.99 0.85
N SER A 81 -16.47 -12.44 -0.10
CA SER A 81 -17.75 -11.81 -0.41
C SER A 81 -18.84 -12.85 -0.66
N THR A 82 -20.09 -12.40 -0.60
CA THR A 82 -21.26 -13.23 -0.88
C THR A 82 -21.30 -13.58 -2.36
N LYS A 83 -21.23 -14.87 -2.68
CA LYS A 83 -21.34 -15.38 -4.05
C LYS A 83 -22.81 -15.58 -4.43
N ASN A 84 -23.22 -14.99 -5.56
CA ASN A 84 -24.47 -15.34 -6.22
C ASN A 84 -24.38 -16.74 -6.85
N ARG A 85 -25.45 -17.52 -6.78
CA ARG A 85 -25.54 -18.90 -7.30
C ARG A 85 -26.72 -19.09 -8.27
N GLY A 86 -27.21 -18.01 -8.86
CA GLY A 86 -28.39 -18.02 -9.71
C GLY A 86 -29.64 -18.31 -8.88
N SER A 87 -30.31 -19.43 -9.15
CA SER A 87 -31.55 -19.82 -8.48
C SER A 87 -31.38 -20.27 -7.01
N LYS A 88 -30.16 -20.67 -6.60
CA LYS A 88 -29.89 -21.10 -5.20
C LYS A 88 -29.52 -19.89 -4.33
N PRO A 89 -29.96 -19.82 -3.05
CA PRO A 89 -29.55 -18.75 -2.12
C PRO A 89 -28.04 -18.50 -2.08
N SER A 90 -27.72 -17.23 -1.86
CA SER A 90 -26.36 -16.73 -1.82
C SER A 90 -25.64 -17.17 -0.54
N HIS A 91 -24.33 -17.42 -0.65
CA HIS A 91 -23.50 -17.82 0.49
C HIS A 91 -22.17 -17.06 0.48
N HIS A 92 -21.62 -16.79 1.66
CA HIS A 92 -20.28 -16.21 1.79
C HIS A 92 -19.21 -17.19 1.26
N VAL A 93 -18.28 -16.68 0.47
CA VAL A 93 -17.13 -17.43 -0.06
C VAL A 93 -15.85 -16.63 0.17
N ASN A 94 -14.81 -17.32 0.65
CA ASN A 94 -13.49 -16.72 0.89
C ASN A 94 -12.85 -16.24 -0.42
N ALA A 95 -12.02 -15.19 -0.34
CA ALA A 95 -11.19 -14.72 -1.44
C ALA A 95 -10.04 -15.68 -1.79
N SER A 96 -9.37 -15.41 -2.91
CA SER A 96 -8.25 -16.24 -3.36
C SER A 96 -7.02 -16.11 -2.46
N GLY A 97 -6.65 -17.21 -1.80
CA GLY A 97 -5.45 -17.26 -0.96
C GLY A 97 -4.13 -17.21 -1.72
N SER A 98 -4.11 -17.40 -3.05
CA SER A 98 -2.88 -17.21 -3.85
C SER A 98 -2.54 -15.72 -3.95
N VAL A 99 -3.53 -14.88 -4.27
CA VAL A 99 -3.38 -13.42 -4.39
C VAL A 99 -2.85 -12.82 -3.10
N ASP A 100 -3.51 -13.08 -1.97
CA ASP A 100 -3.07 -12.53 -0.68
C ASP A 100 -1.69 -13.06 -0.26
N ARG A 101 -1.37 -14.34 -0.53
CA ARG A 101 -0.03 -14.89 -0.23
C ARG A 101 1.06 -14.17 -1.03
N HIS A 102 0.85 -13.95 -2.32
CA HIS A 102 1.84 -13.29 -3.17
C HIS A 102 2.00 -11.81 -2.81
N VAL A 103 0.92 -11.10 -2.47
CA VAL A 103 0.99 -9.72 -1.96
C VAL A 103 1.86 -9.63 -0.71
N LEU A 104 1.69 -10.56 0.23
CA LEU A 104 2.51 -10.58 1.47
C LEU A 104 3.98 -10.89 1.17
N GLN A 105 4.26 -11.88 0.31
CA GLN A 105 5.62 -12.18 -0.13
C GLN A 105 6.28 -11.00 -0.87
N SER A 106 5.51 -10.21 -1.63
CA SER A 106 6.01 -8.99 -2.27
C SER A 106 6.33 -7.88 -1.26
N LEU A 107 5.55 -7.75 -0.18
CA LEU A 107 5.79 -6.80 0.92
C LEU A 107 6.95 -7.23 1.85
N GLU A 108 7.13 -8.54 2.07
CA GLU A 108 8.28 -9.12 2.76
C GLU A 108 9.59 -8.76 2.02
N LYS A 109 9.62 -8.89 0.68
CA LYS A 109 10.79 -8.52 -0.15
C LYS A 109 11.19 -7.04 -0.08
N ILE A 110 10.26 -6.13 0.27
CA ILE A 110 10.54 -4.70 0.44
C ILE A 110 11.04 -4.41 1.87
N GLY A 111 10.88 -5.35 2.82
CA GLY A 111 11.22 -5.15 4.23
C GLY A 111 10.14 -4.39 5.02
N VAL A 112 8.90 -4.36 4.54
CA VAL A 112 7.73 -3.79 5.24
C VAL A 112 7.11 -4.80 6.21
N LEU A 113 7.20 -6.09 5.87
CA LEU A 113 6.69 -7.20 6.67
C LEU A 113 7.82 -8.14 7.08
N GLU A 114 7.74 -8.63 8.31
CA GLU A 114 8.53 -9.72 8.87
C GLU A 114 7.64 -10.94 9.12
N GLN A 115 8.25 -12.13 9.14
CA GLN A 115 7.59 -13.35 9.58
C GLN A 115 7.80 -13.50 11.09
N ASP A 116 6.71 -13.68 11.85
CA ASP A 116 6.81 -13.94 13.29
C ASP A 116 7.13 -15.43 13.52
N GLU A 117 8.34 -15.75 13.98
CA GLU A 117 8.75 -17.12 14.28
C GLU A 117 7.99 -17.72 15.47
N GLU A 118 7.75 -16.93 16.54
CA GLU A 118 7.11 -17.41 17.78
C GLU A 118 5.61 -17.73 17.64
N LYS A 119 4.87 -16.93 16.88
CA LYS A 119 3.39 -16.98 16.79
C LYS A 119 2.88 -17.41 15.43
N GLY A 120 3.76 -17.45 14.42
CA GLY A 120 3.41 -17.70 13.04
C GLY A 120 2.63 -16.54 12.39
N GLY A 121 2.78 -16.42 11.07
CA GLY A 121 2.13 -15.38 10.27
C GLY A 121 3.05 -14.21 9.95
N ARG A 122 2.47 -13.03 9.66
CA ARG A 122 3.22 -11.80 9.40
C ARG A 122 2.90 -10.70 10.39
N ARG A 123 3.93 -9.89 10.63
CA ARG A 123 3.93 -8.66 11.43
C ARG A 123 4.57 -7.52 10.64
N ILE A 124 4.29 -6.29 11.05
CA ILE A 124 4.89 -5.08 10.50
C ILE A 124 6.30 -4.87 11.10
N THR A 125 7.29 -4.58 10.25
CA THR A 125 8.65 -4.24 10.71
C THR A 125 8.69 -2.82 11.29
N GLN A 126 9.74 -2.48 12.06
CA GLN A 126 9.96 -1.11 12.55
C GLN A 126 10.24 -0.10 11.41
N SER A 127 10.71 -0.55 10.25
CA SER A 127 10.76 0.23 9.01
C SER A 127 9.37 0.43 8.41
N GLY A 128 8.64 -0.67 8.18
CA GLY A 128 7.28 -0.64 7.63
C GLY A 128 6.31 0.20 8.46
N GLN A 129 6.43 0.15 9.79
CA GLN A 129 5.64 1.00 10.67
C GLN A 129 5.94 2.49 10.43
N ARG A 130 7.21 2.90 10.33
CA ARG A 130 7.57 4.29 10.02
C ARG A 130 7.08 4.70 8.63
N ASP A 131 7.19 3.83 7.63
CA ASP A 131 6.72 4.15 6.26
C ASP A 131 5.19 4.33 6.22
N LEU A 132 4.42 3.55 6.97
CA LEU A 132 2.97 3.72 7.11
C LEU A 132 2.62 4.97 7.94
N ASP A 133 3.32 5.21 9.04
CA ASP A 133 3.14 6.36 9.94
C ASP A 133 3.69 7.68 9.35
N LEU A 134 4.45 7.68 8.23
CA LEU A 134 4.89 8.90 7.52
C LEU A 134 3.98 9.26 6.34
N ASN A 135 3.45 8.27 5.61
CA ASN A 135 2.67 8.52 4.39
C ASN A 135 1.29 9.16 4.63
N HIS A 136 0.84 9.30 5.88
CA HIS A 136 -0.40 10.00 6.22
C HIS A 136 -0.34 11.51 5.94
N LEU A 137 0.84 12.13 5.96
CA LEU A 137 1.02 13.59 5.86
C LEU A 137 0.66 14.18 4.49
N HIS A 138 0.50 13.35 3.45
CA HIS A 138 0.35 13.81 2.07
C HIS A 138 -1.09 14.04 1.57
N HIS A 139 -2.12 13.73 2.38
CA HIS A 139 -3.53 13.87 1.96
C HIS A 139 -4.34 14.94 2.71
N GLY A 140 -3.68 15.73 3.54
CA GLY A 140 -4.18 17.05 3.95
C GLY A 140 -3.75 18.11 2.95
N LEU A 141 -4.32 18.08 1.73
CA LEU A 141 -4.50 19.20 0.79
C LEU A 141 -5.06 18.67 -0.54
N GLY A 142 -5.97 19.43 -1.15
CA GLY A 142 -6.43 19.17 -2.52
C GLY A 142 -5.35 19.49 -3.56
N THR A 143 -5.71 19.38 -4.84
CA THR A 143 -4.86 19.68 -6.00
C THR A 143 -4.58 21.18 -6.15
N GLY A 144 -3.88 21.80 -5.19
CA GLY A 144 -3.60 23.24 -5.13
C GLY A 144 -2.14 23.63 -4.88
N ASP A 145 -1.41 22.93 -4.01
CA ASP A 145 -0.12 23.44 -3.48
C ASP A 145 1.12 22.63 -3.92
N LEU A 146 1.39 22.59 -5.22
CA LEU A 146 2.61 21.98 -5.76
C LEU A 146 3.90 22.79 -5.46
N HIS A 147 3.79 24.04 -4.98
CA HIS A 147 4.95 24.89 -4.68
C HIS A 147 5.56 24.64 -3.29
N GLY A 148 4.77 24.23 -2.29
CA GLY A 148 5.25 24.06 -0.90
C GLY A 148 6.02 22.76 -0.65
N VAL A 149 5.57 21.65 -1.25
CA VAL A 149 6.11 20.31 -0.96
C VAL A 149 7.55 20.13 -1.49
N TRP A 150 7.87 20.78 -2.62
CA TRP A 150 9.21 20.72 -3.22
C TRP A 150 10.28 21.35 -2.32
N ALA A 151 9.96 22.44 -1.62
CA ALA A 151 10.88 23.12 -0.71
C ALA A 151 11.23 22.25 0.52
N ILE A 152 10.26 21.52 1.08
CA ILE A 152 10.48 20.64 2.23
C ILE A 152 11.36 19.44 1.84
N TRP A 153 11.09 18.84 0.67
CA TRP A 153 11.89 17.70 0.20
C TRP A 153 13.32 18.09 -0.19
N CYS A 154 13.51 19.29 -0.76
CA CYS A 154 14.83 19.87 -1.04
C CYS A 154 15.64 20.10 0.25
N ASN A 155 15.04 20.70 1.28
CA ASN A 155 15.72 20.99 2.55
C ASN A 155 16.14 19.71 3.31
N ILE A 156 15.34 18.63 3.21
CA ILE A 156 15.71 17.31 3.76
C ILE A 156 16.89 16.71 2.98
N SER A 157 16.93 16.83 1.65
CA SER A 157 18.02 16.28 0.83
C SER A 157 19.36 17.02 1.04
N ILE A 158 19.33 18.32 1.36
CA ILE A 158 20.53 19.14 1.61
C ILE A 158 21.28 18.70 2.88
N LYS A 159 20.58 18.20 3.90
CA LYS A 159 21.17 17.91 5.21
C LYS A 159 21.78 16.51 5.35
N ALA A 160 21.74 15.69 4.29
CA ALA A 160 22.09 14.27 4.31
C ALA A 160 23.15 13.83 3.27
N ARG A 161 23.89 14.75 2.64
CA ARG A 161 25.02 14.40 1.75
C ARG A 161 26.37 14.85 2.31
N PRO A 162 27.41 13.97 2.31
CA PRO A 162 28.79 14.41 2.49
C PRO A 162 29.24 15.31 1.32
N LYS A 163 30.28 16.12 1.58
CA LYS A 163 30.74 17.25 0.76
C LYS A 163 31.36 16.86 -0.60
N ALA A 164 30.55 16.37 -1.55
CA ALA A 164 30.95 16.27 -2.96
C ALA A 164 29.73 16.12 -3.89
N PHE A 165 29.19 17.24 -4.37
CA PHE A 165 28.84 17.48 -5.79
C PHE A 165 28.27 18.90 -5.90
N CYS A 166 29.06 19.81 -6.46
CA CYS A 166 28.64 21.19 -6.66
C CYS A 166 27.90 21.32 -8.00
N PHE A 167 26.82 22.11 -8.00
CA PHE A 167 26.28 22.85 -9.14
C PHE A 167 26.29 22.21 -10.55
N SER A 168 25.09 21.89 -11.06
CA SER A 168 24.73 22.30 -12.42
C SER A 168 23.23 22.60 -12.52
N LEU A 169 22.93 23.90 -12.49
CA LEU A 169 21.83 24.59 -13.16
C LEU A 169 20.43 23.95 -13.18
N TYR A 170 19.57 24.49 -12.30
CA TYR A 170 18.26 25.02 -12.73
C TYR A 170 18.43 25.91 -13.98
N PRO A 171 17.51 25.86 -14.96
CA PRO A 171 16.38 26.82 -15.00
C PRO A 171 15.08 26.16 -15.56
N ILE A 172 13.94 26.80 -15.84
CA ILE A 172 13.46 28.21 -15.79
C ILE A 172 12.09 28.22 -15.06
N CYS A 173 11.75 29.28 -14.32
CA CYS A 173 10.35 29.65 -14.06
C CYS A 173 9.95 30.77 -15.05
N TYR A 174 8.84 30.64 -15.78
CA TYR A 174 7.84 31.70 -16.11
C TYR A 174 6.92 31.31 -17.30
N ASN A 175 5.62 31.58 -17.12
CA ASN A 175 4.52 31.76 -18.09
C ASN A 175 4.25 30.73 -19.21
N GLY A 176 2.97 30.33 -19.28
CA GLY A 176 2.34 29.48 -20.30
C GLY A 176 0.92 29.15 -19.87
#